data_AF-A0A8S0UCY7-F1
#
_entry.id   AF-A0A8S0UCY7-F1
#
_cell.length_a   1.000
_cell.length_b   1.000
_cell.length_c   1.000
_cell.angle_alpha   90.00
_cell.angle_beta   90.00
_cell.angle_gamma   90.00
#
_symmetry.space_group_name_H-M   'P 1'
#
loop_
_entity.id
_entity.type
_entity.pdbx_description
1 polymer ?
#
loop_
_entity_poly.entity_id
_entity_poly.type
_entity_poly.pdbx_seq_one_letter_code
_entity_poly.pdbx_strand_id
1 'polypeptide(L)'
;MPINNYKGFIRMTGFCKTKIPVEITAALDPIKDNEEAVKAYGIHLGIEMCKKILASGIKTLHLYTLNMEKSALAILMNLGPIEECKISRSLPWRRPTNVFRVKEDVRSIFWYILRLELLIDALVL
;
A
#
# COMPACT_ATOMS: atom_id res chain seq x y z
N MET A 1 5.40 2.17 7.89
CA MET A 1 5.89 2.86 6.68
C MET A 1 7.14 2.13 6.21
N PRO A 2 7.12 1.48 5.05
CA PRO A 2 8.30 0.81 4.49
C PRO A 2 9.39 1.83 4.11
N ILE A 3 10.66 1.48 4.26
CA ILE A 3 11.79 2.31 3.84
C ILE A 3 11.99 2.11 2.34
N ASN A 4 11.78 3.17 1.54
CA ASN A 4 11.93 3.14 0.09
C ASN A 4 13.25 3.77 -0.38
N ASN A 5 13.72 4.79 0.32
CA ASN A 5 14.99 5.46 0.05
C ASN A 5 15.58 6.01 1.36
N TYR A 6 16.90 6.19 1.39
CA TYR A 6 17.60 6.63 2.59
C TYR A 6 17.26 8.08 2.96
N LYS A 7 17.37 9.00 1.99
CA LYS A 7 17.16 10.44 2.21
C LYS A 7 15.73 10.77 2.69
N GLY A 8 14.73 10.14 2.10
CA GLY A 8 13.32 10.32 2.48
C GLY A 8 13.02 9.70 3.83
N PHE A 9 13.67 8.59 4.19
CA PHE A 9 13.58 8.01 5.54
C PHE A 9 14.12 8.97 6.60
N ILE A 10 15.31 9.54 6.40
CA ILE A 10 15.89 10.55 7.32
C ILE A 10 15.02 11.81 7.39
N ARG A 11 14.52 12.29 6.26
CA ARG A 11 13.60 13.44 6.23
C ARG A 11 12.31 13.16 7.00
N MET A 12 11.71 12.00 6.81
CA MET A 12 10.45 11.64 7.47
C MET A 12 10.63 11.45 8.98
N THR A 13 11.70 10.77 9.39
CA THR A 13 12.01 10.58 10.82
C THR A 13 12.28 11.90 11.52
N GLY A 14 12.97 12.84 10.86
CA GLY A 14 13.12 14.22 11.33
C GLY A 14 11.78 14.96 11.47
N PHE A 15 10.88 14.82 10.49
CA PHE A 15 9.54 15.42 10.53
C PHE A 15 8.66 14.85 11.65
N CYS A 16 8.65 13.53 11.81
CA CYS A 16 7.91 12.83 12.87
C CYS A 16 8.55 12.95 14.26
N LYS A 17 9.78 13.51 14.36
CA LYS A 17 10.59 13.57 15.59
C LYS A 17 10.79 12.19 16.24
N THR A 18 10.88 11.16 15.41
CA THR A 18 11.00 9.76 15.86
C THR A 18 12.46 9.38 15.97
N LYS A 19 12.84 8.71 17.07
CA LYS A 19 14.18 8.16 17.23
C LYS A 19 14.34 6.89 16.40
N ILE A 20 15.41 6.81 15.61
CA ILE A 20 15.76 5.62 14.84
C ILE A 20 16.64 4.71 15.72
N PRO A 21 16.29 3.42 15.87
CA PRO A 21 17.15 2.45 16.53
C PRO A 21 18.55 2.36 15.90
N VAL A 22 19.59 2.27 16.72
CA VAL A 22 20.99 2.26 16.26
C VAL A 22 21.27 1.11 15.29
N GLU A 23 20.67 -0.05 15.52
CA GLU A 23 20.78 -1.23 14.65
C GLU A 23 20.32 -0.96 13.22
N ILE A 24 19.25 -0.18 13.06
CA ILE A 24 18.69 0.16 11.74
C ILE A 24 19.61 1.14 11.02
N THR A 25 20.13 2.14 11.72
CA THR A 25 21.08 3.09 11.16
C THR A 25 22.37 2.40 10.72
N ALA A 26 22.93 1.53 11.57
CA ALA A 26 24.14 0.77 11.27
C ALA A 26 23.98 -0.16 10.05
N ALA A 27 22.78 -0.72 9.85
CA ALA A 27 22.48 -1.54 8.68
C ALA A 27 22.27 -0.71 7.39
N LEU A 28 21.75 0.53 7.51
CA LEU A 28 21.46 1.41 6.37
C LEU A 28 22.67 2.20 5.88
N ASP A 29 23.57 2.61 6.77
CA ASP A 29 24.76 3.41 6.44
C ASP A 29 25.65 2.80 5.32
N PRO A 30 25.98 1.49 5.31
CA PRO A 30 26.81 0.92 4.25
C PRO A 30 26.09 0.80 2.90
N ILE A 31 24.75 0.78 2.89
CA ILE A 31 23.93 0.61 1.68
C ILE A 31 23.27 1.91 1.22
N LYS A 32 23.56 3.04 1.86
CA LYS A 32 22.87 4.33 1.66
C LYS A 32 22.84 4.83 0.20
N ASP A 33 23.85 4.46 -0.58
CA ASP A 33 24.02 4.88 -1.98
C ASP A 33 23.40 3.88 -2.98
N ASN A 34 22.93 2.71 -2.51
CA ASN A 34 22.25 1.71 -3.31
C ASN A 34 20.75 1.66 -2.96
N GLU A 35 19.93 2.30 -3.80
CA GLU A 35 18.48 2.39 -3.57
C GLU A 35 17.77 1.04 -3.55
N GLU A 36 18.21 0.09 -4.39
CA GLU A 36 17.62 -1.26 -4.44
C GLU A 36 17.88 -2.02 -3.14
N ALA A 37 19.11 -1.95 -2.63
CA ALA A 37 19.49 -2.57 -1.36
C ALA A 37 18.73 -1.95 -0.18
N VAL A 38 18.61 -0.62 -0.13
CA VAL A 38 17.84 0.09 0.91
C VAL A 38 16.37 -0.34 0.90
N LYS A 39 15.78 -0.46 -0.30
CA LYS A 39 14.40 -0.89 -0.45
C LYS A 39 14.19 -2.35 -0.04
N ALA A 40 15.10 -3.24 -0.43
CA ALA A 40 15.07 -4.64 -0.03
C ALA A 40 15.15 -4.79 1.51
N TYR A 41 16.08 -4.05 2.13
CA TYR A 41 16.19 -3.97 3.59
C TYR A 41 14.90 -3.43 4.23
N GLY A 42 14.33 -2.35 3.68
CA GLY A 42 13.07 -1.76 4.15
C GLY A 42 11.88 -2.72 4.08
N ILE A 43 11.80 -3.53 3.03
CA ILE A 43 10.79 -4.59 2.89
C ILE A 43 10.99 -5.66 3.97
N HIS A 44 12.22 -6.16 4.14
CA HIS A 44 12.54 -7.18 5.13
C HIS A 44 12.21 -6.71 6.55
N LEU A 45 12.64 -5.50 6.92
CA LEU A 45 12.33 -4.89 8.21
C LEU A 45 10.81 -4.75 8.42
N GLY A 46 10.09 -4.29 7.39
CA GLY A 46 8.64 -4.16 7.42
C GLY A 46 7.92 -5.49 7.66
N ILE A 47 8.36 -6.56 7.00
CA ILE A 47 7.82 -7.91 7.17
C ILE A 47 8.02 -8.39 8.61
N GLU A 48 9.23 -8.29 9.14
CA GLU A 48 9.55 -8.75 10.49
C GLU A 48 8.79 -7.96 11.57
N MET A 49 8.64 -6.65 11.40
CA MET A 49 7.79 -5.83 12.27
C MET A 49 6.33 -6.27 12.22
N CYS A 50 5.77 -6.43 11.02
CA CYS A 50 4.39 -6.84 10.84
C CYS A 50 4.13 -8.23 11.43
N LYS A 51 5.04 -9.20 11.24
CA LYS A 51 4.93 -10.53 11.86
C LYS A 51 4.90 -10.45 13.39
N LYS A 52 5.77 -9.65 14.00
CA LYS A 52 5.79 -9.44 15.46
C LYS A 52 4.49 -8.83 15.98
N ILE A 53 3.93 -7.85 15.25
CA ILE A 53 2.65 -7.20 15.60
C ILE A 53 1.46 -8.16 15.44
N LEU A 54 1.43 -8.96 14.37
CA LEU A 54 0.39 -9.97 14.17
C LEU A 54 0.47 -11.07 15.24
N ALA A 55 1.68 -11.49 15.61
CA ALA A 55 1.92 -12.47 16.66
C ALA A 55 1.48 -11.97 18.06
N SER A 56 1.46 -10.66 18.30
CA SER A 56 0.93 -10.10 19.55
C SER A 56 -0.60 -10.01 19.60
N GLY A 57 -1.31 -10.51 18.57
CA GLY A 57 -2.77 -10.63 18.53
C GLY A 57 -3.49 -9.45 17.88
N ILE A 58 -2.77 -8.47 17.34
CA ILE A 58 -3.36 -7.35 16.60
C ILE A 58 -3.74 -7.82 15.19
N LYS A 59 -5.00 -7.61 14.78
CA LYS A 59 -5.53 -8.11 13.51
C LYS A 59 -5.50 -7.09 12.36
N THR A 60 -5.25 -5.82 12.66
CA THR A 60 -5.32 -4.73 11.68
C THR A 60 -3.99 -4.02 11.56
N LEU A 61 -3.50 -3.86 10.33
CA LEU A 61 -2.27 -3.15 10.02
C LEU A 61 -2.58 -1.99 9.08
N HIS A 62 -2.05 -0.80 9.38
CA HIS A 62 -2.13 0.36 8.50
C HIS A 62 -0.75 0.65 7.89
N LEU A 63 -0.63 0.50 6.56
CA LEU A 63 0.61 0.75 5.84
C LEU A 63 0.58 2.11 5.14
N TYR A 64 1.52 2.98 5.49
CA TYR A 64 1.83 4.18 4.72
C TYR A 64 2.60 3.80 3.46
N THR A 65 1.98 3.94 2.29
CA THR A 65 2.54 3.55 0.99
C THR A 65 3.34 4.67 0.31
N LEU A 66 3.09 5.94 0.67
CA LEU A 66 3.72 7.11 0.04
C LEU A 66 3.57 7.12 -1.50
N ASN A 67 2.38 6.73 -1.99
CA ASN A 67 2.07 6.57 -3.42
C ASN A 67 2.99 5.58 -4.16
N MET A 68 3.64 4.66 -3.44
CA MET A 68 4.47 3.60 -4.02
C MET A 68 3.88 2.24 -3.68
N GLU A 69 3.52 1.47 -4.71
CA GLU A 69 2.88 0.16 -4.54
C GLU A 69 3.88 -0.97 -4.25
N LYS A 70 5.05 -0.97 -4.90
CA LYS A 70 5.96 -2.12 -4.96
C LYS A 70 6.38 -2.63 -3.58
N SER A 71 6.77 -1.74 -2.67
CA SER A 71 7.23 -2.14 -1.33
C SER A 71 6.08 -2.62 -0.45
N ALA A 72 4.92 -1.97 -0.53
CA ALA A 72 3.75 -2.35 0.25
C ALA A 72 3.19 -3.70 -0.21
N LEU A 73 3.09 -3.92 -1.52
CA LEU A 73 2.70 -5.21 -2.10
C LEU A 73 3.67 -6.32 -1.71
N ALA A 74 4.99 -6.08 -1.82
CA ALA A 74 6.00 -7.07 -1.44
C ALA A 74 5.86 -7.49 0.04
N ILE A 75 5.64 -6.54 0.96
CA ILE A 75 5.41 -6.86 2.37
C ILE A 75 4.13 -7.68 2.54
N LEU A 76 3.03 -7.26 1.91
CA LEU A 76 1.74 -7.94 2.03
C LEU A 76 1.76 -9.36 1.44
N MET A 77 2.43 -9.57 0.31
CA MET A 77 2.61 -10.91 -0.29
C MET A 77 3.38 -11.85 0.64
N ASN A 78 4.42 -11.35 1.31
CA ASN A 78 5.24 -12.15 2.22
C ASN A 78 4.56 -12.46 3.56
N LEU A 79 3.60 -11.62 4.00
CA LEU A 79 2.88 -11.84 5.26
C LEU A 79 1.80 -12.93 5.11
N GLY A 80 1.39 -13.27 3.89
CA GLY A 80 0.27 -14.20 3.62
C GLY A 80 -1.18 -13.70 3.83
N PRO A 81 -1.52 -12.46 4.24
CA PRO A 81 -2.92 -12.03 4.35
C PRO A 81 -3.56 -11.77 2.98
N ILE A 82 -2.75 -11.67 1.92
CA ILE A 82 -3.25 -11.70 0.55
C ILE A 82 -3.13 -13.14 0.10
N GLU A 83 -4.15 -13.96 0.40
CA GLU A 83 -4.50 -14.95 -0.61
C GLU A 83 -4.63 -14.15 -1.92
N GLU A 84 -4.09 -14.66 -3.03
CA GLU A 84 -4.49 -14.16 -4.34
C GLU A 84 -5.98 -14.46 -4.48
N CYS A 85 -6.80 -13.65 -3.80
CA CYS A 85 -8.22 -13.63 -3.87
C CYS A 85 -8.44 -13.29 -5.33
N LYS A 86 -8.67 -14.32 -6.13
CA LYS A 86 -9.36 -14.22 -7.40
C LYS A 86 -10.52 -13.29 -7.08
N ILE A 87 -10.40 -12.02 -7.48
CA ILE A 87 -11.35 -10.99 -7.09
C ILE A 87 -12.64 -11.41 -7.74
N SER A 88 -13.44 -12.21 -7.03
CA SER A 88 -14.72 -12.71 -7.49
C SER A 88 -15.63 -11.51 -7.41
N ARG A 89 -15.67 -10.76 -8.50
CA ARG A 89 -16.61 -9.66 -8.61
C ARG A 89 -17.98 -10.28 -8.64
N SER A 90 -18.81 -9.92 -7.68
CA SER A 90 -20.21 -10.38 -7.63
C SER A 90 -21.02 -9.86 -8.82
N LEU A 91 -20.59 -8.76 -9.44
CA LEU A 91 -21.21 -8.16 -10.61
C LEU A 91 -20.16 -7.96 -11.72
N PRO A 92 -20.58 -7.92 -13.01
CA PRO A 92 -19.67 -7.66 -14.13
C PRO A 92 -18.97 -6.29 -14.07
N TRP A 93 -19.52 -5.33 -13.34
CA TRP A 93 -18.96 -3.99 -13.13
C TRP A 93 -18.56 -3.74 -11.67
N ARG A 94 -17.76 -2.69 -11.44
CA ARG A 94 -17.37 -2.25 -10.09
C ARG A 94 -18.57 -1.65 -9.36
N ARG A 95 -18.90 -2.17 -8.18
CA ARG A 95 -19.93 -1.58 -7.30
C ARG A 95 -19.54 -0.15 -6.88
N PRO A 96 -20.47 0.81 -6.90
CA PRO A 96 -20.20 2.16 -6.43
C PRO A 96 -20.03 2.16 -4.90
N THR A 97 -19.14 3.00 -4.39
CA THR A 97 -18.99 3.23 -2.93
C THR A 97 -20.06 4.19 -2.38
N ASN A 98 -20.86 4.81 -3.26
CA ASN A 98 -21.91 5.75 -2.86
C ASN A 98 -23.05 4.99 -2.15
N VAL A 99 -23.34 5.41 -0.91
CA VAL A 99 -24.35 4.82 -0.01
C VAL A 99 -25.74 4.75 -0.67
N PHE A 100 -26.10 5.74 -1.48
CA PHE A 100 -27.40 5.79 -2.16
C PHE A 100 -27.53 4.79 -3.32
N ARG A 101 -26.40 4.27 -3.83
CA ARG A 101 -26.35 3.33 -4.96
C ARG A 101 -25.92 1.92 -4.58
N VAL A 102 -25.89 1.61 -3.28
CA VAL A 102 -25.44 0.29 -2.77
C VAL A 102 -26.33 -0.85 -3.28
N LYS A 103 -27.63 -0.59 -3.49
CA LYS A 103 -28.63 -1.59 -3.95
C LYS A 103 -28.74 -1.69 -5.48
N GLU A 104 -27.83 -1.06 -6.22
CA GLU A 104 -27.87 -1.05 -7.68
C GLU A 104 -27.27 -2.34 -8.26
N ASP A 105 -28.14 -3.26 -8.69
CA ASP A 105 -27.73 -4.55 -9.26
C ASP A 105 -27.86 -4.63 -10.79
N VAL A 106 -28.46 -3.63 -11.44
CA VAL A 106 -28.66 -3.58 -12.90
C VAL A 106 -28.14 -2.27 -13.48
N ARG A 107 -27.37 -2.35 -14.56
CA ARG A 107 -26.95 -1.22 -15.38
C ARG A 107 -27.17 -1.50 -16.84
N SER A 108 -27.52 -0.45 -17.59
CA SER A 108 -27.62 -0.56 -19.03
C SER A 108 -26.24 -0.82 -19.64
N ILE A 109 -26.15 -1.78 -20.56
CA ILE A 109 -24.88 -2.26 -21.13
C ILE A 109 -24.11 -1.17 -21.87
N PHE A 110 -24.79 -0.13 -22.37
CA PHE A 110 -24.18 1.02 -23.05
C PHE A 110 -23.06 1.68 -22.23
N TRP A 111 -23.14 1.63 -20.89
CA TRP A 111 -22.14 2.22 -19.99
C TRP A 111 -20.96 1.31 -19.65
N TYR A 112 -20.95 0.05 -20.12
CA TYR A 112 -19.93 -0.92 -19.76
C TYR A 112 -18.53 -0.54 -20.29
N ILE A 113 -18.47 0.06 -21.48
CA ILE A 113 -17.22 0.45 -22.15
C ILE A 113 -16.75 1.85 -21.72
N LEU A 114 -17.69 2.69 -21.25
CA LEU A 114 -17.41 4.04 -20.74
C LEU A 114 -16.81 3.92 -19.33
N ARG A 115 -15.53 3.51 -19.28
CA ARG A 115 -14.73 3.54 -18.06
C ARG A 115 -14.71 4.98 -17.54
N LEU A 116 -14.96 5.14 -16.24
CA LEU A 116 -15.12 6.42 -15.52
C LEU A 116 -14.02 7.47 -15.74
N GLU A 117 -12.90 7.14 -16.36
CA GLU A 117 -11.87 8.13 -16.76
C GLU A 117 -12.41 9.17 -17.76
N LEU A 118 -13.37 8.80 -18.62
CA LEU A 118 -13.94 9.73 -19.61
C LEU A 118 -15.09 10.61 -19.07
N LEU A 119 -15.59 10.35 -17.87
CA LEU A 119 -16.80 11.00 -17.34
C LEU A 119 -16.50 12.13 -16.37
N ILE A 120 -15.26 12.25 -15.87
CA ILE A 120 -14.85 13.37 -15.01
C ILE A 120 -14.62 14.63 -15.86
N ASP A 121 -14.16 14.48 -17.11
CA ASP A 121 -13.96 15.61 -18.03
C ASP A 121 -15.28 16.20 -18.56
N ALA A 122 -16.39 15.45 -18.50
CA ALA A 122 -17.69 15.89 -18.99
C ALA A 122 -18.51 16.72 -17.98
N LEU A 123 -18.02 16.90 -16.74
CA LEU A 123 -18.75 17.61 -15.68
C LEU A 123 -18.12 18.95 -15.24
N VAL A 124 -17.14 19.47 -16.01
CA VAL A 124 -16.49 20.79 -15.80
C VAL A 124 -16.72 21.74 -16.99
N LEU A 125 -17.79 21.54 -17.76
CA LEU A 125 -18.33 22.55 -18.68
C LEU A 125 -19.78 22.87 -18.30
#